data_AF-A0A258WT00-F1
#
_entry.id   AF-A0A258WT00-F1
#
_cell.length_a   1.000
_cell.length_b   1.000
_cell.length_c   1.000
_cell.angle_alpha   90.00
_cell.angle_beta   90.00
_cell.angle_gamma   90.00
#
_symmetry.space_group_name_H-M   'P 1'
#
loop_
_entity.id
_entity.type
_entity.pdbx_description
1 polymer ?
#
loop_
_entity_poly.entity_id
_entity_poly.type
_entity_poly.pdbx_seq_one_letter_code
_entity_poly.pdbx_strand_id
1 'polypeptide(L)'
;MKNRPAFSVILLLVSILFTSSAVFAQPEPIQLKTEKVLNGNWDYYIERVIDARAPGQVFATLWYRDGSGNMKNYTSDLSGGSKNALSSFLTDGLPRSTEGRPLNIRILECMIRESNEGTHVSGRVTLKVQFELEKDWGTQPLTTYNMNLKYTRSIHNLEYIEPALRKVLGNSLRYIHNWMKKESATNILLAKGLKLSFRNYNEQDADTVYYQKGRSLSFNDFQAKPPQNTRFQAAIFPSFGYDMQRELKGGLIQVQIVLKVYMIKSASWAFPMIKSTYSLNHEQRHFDLVKLISERFQAKILSEKLNPDNYEGIINFEYLESYREMNRLQQKYDQETNHGINKSKQDEWNRWIDAQLNARLIAGTD
;
A
#
# COMPACT_ATOMS: atom_id res chain seq x y z
N MET A 1 22.24 63.16 -93.55
CA MET A 1 21.26 62.52 -94.47
C MET A 1 21.53 61.03 -94.53
N LYS A 2 20.50 60.19 -94.27
CA LYS A 2 20.41 58.71 -94.47
C LYS A 2 21.39 57.86 -93.62
N ASN A 3 21.07 56.72 -93.01
CA ASN A 3 19.89 55.86 -92.87
C ASN A 3 20.15 54.94 -91.64
N ARG A 4 19.10 54.53 -90.93
CA ARG A 4 19.14 53.53 -89.83
C ARG A 4 19.48 52.12 -90.36
N PRO A 5 19.72 51.15 -89.46
CA PRO A 5 18.63 50.21 -89.20
C PRO A 5 18.31 50.02 -87.71
N ALA A 6 17.02 49.83 -87.45
CA ALA A 6 16.41 49.57 -86.15
C ALA A 6 16.47 48.08 -85.83
N PHE A 7 16.79 47.74 -84.58
CA PHE A 7 16.53 46.41 -84.01
C PHE A 7 15.26 46.50 -83.16
N SER A 8 14.22 45.78 -83.57
CA SER A 8 13.03 45.52 -82.76
C SER A 8 13.33 44.42 -81.76
N VAL A 9 13.21 44.71 -80.46
CA VAL A 9 13.14 43.71 -79.41
C VAL A 9 11.66 43.46 -79.12
N ILE A 10 11.17 42.26 -79.47
CA ILE A 10 9.85 41.77 -79.10
C ILE A 10 9.93 41.28 -77.65
N LEU A 11 9.28 41.99 -76.73
CA LEU A 11 9.13 41.56 -75.34
C LEU A 11 7.91 40.62 -75.25
N LEU A 12 8.15 39.32 -75.09
CA LEU A 12 7.12 38.32 -74.89
C LEU A 12 6.68 38.35 -73.40
N LEU A 13 5.53 38.94 -73.11
CA LEU A 13 4.90 38.91 -71.78
C LEU A 13 4.27 37.54 -71.55
N VAL A 14 4.93 36.68 -70.77
CA VAL A 14 4.38 35.41 -70.29
C VAL A 14 3.59 35.70 -69.01
N SER A 15 2.26 35.74 -69.13
CA SER A 15 1.33 35.84 -68.01
C SER A 15 1.23 34.47 -67.31
N ILE A 16 2.04 34.23 -66.29
CA ILE A 16 1.88 33.07 -65.41
C ILE A 16 0.71 33.35 -64.46
N LEU A 17 -0.45 32.74 -64.77
CA LEU A 17 -1.58 32.63 -63.85
C LEU A 17 -1.18 31.74 -62.67
N PHE A 18 -0.77 32.34 -61.56
CA PHE A 18 -0.71 31.65 -60.28
C PHE A 18 -2.14 31.45 -59.77
N THR A 19 -2.69 30.25 -59.97
CA THR A 19 -3.88 29.82 -59.22
C THR A 19 -3.46 29.59 -57.77
N SER A 20 -3.79 30.54 -56.90
CA SER A 20 -3.70 30.37 -55.46
C SER A 20 -4.72 29.33 -55.02
N SER A 21 -4.33 28.06 -55.00
CA SER A 21 -5.04 27.04 -54.23
C SER A 21 -4.98 27.47 -52.77
N ALA A 22 -6.10 27.97 -52.23
CA ALA A 22 -6.22 28.22 -50.80
C ALA A 22 -6.08 26.88 -50.09
N VAL A 23 -4.86 26.56 -49.64
CA VAL A 23 -4.60 25.47 -48.72
C VAL A 23 -5.27 25.90 -47.42
N PHE A 24 -6.44 25.35 -47.12
CA PHE A 24 -7.09 25.55 -45.83
C PHE A 24 -6.13 25.04 -44.75
N ALA A 25 -5.60 25.96 -43.95
CA ALA A 25 -4.84 25.61 -42.76
C ALA A 25 -5.73 24.74 -41.86
N GLN A 26 -5.22 23.58 -41.43
CA GLN A 26 -5.90 22.80 -40.40
C GLN A 26 -6.11 23.69 -39.17
N PRO A 27 -7.29 23.63 -38.51
CA PRO A 27 -7.52 24.38 -37.28
C PRO A 27 -6.39 24.14 -36.28
N GLU A 28 -5.96 25.19 -35.57
CA GLU A 28 -4.84 25.06 -34.63
C GLU A 28 -5.12 23.97 -33.58
N PRO A 29 -4.09 23.20 -33.19
CA PRO A 29 -4.23 22.19 -32.14
C PRO A 29 -4.75 22.80 -30.83
N ILE A 30 -5.52 22.02 -30.07
CA ILE A 30 -6.05 22.47 -28.78
C ILE A 30 -4.88 22.72 -27.82
N GLN A 31 -4.71 23.96 -27.37
CA GLN A 31 -3.68 24.32 -26.41
C GLN A 31 -4.22 24.20 -24.98
N LEU A 32 -3.90 23.10 -24.29
CA LEU A 32 -4.30 22.90 -22.90
C LEU A 32 -3.58 23.89 -21.98
N LYS A 33 -4.35 24.70 -21.24
CA LYS A 33 -3.79 25.67 -20.28
C LYS A 33 -3.55 24.98 -18.94
N THR A 34 -2.41 25.24 -18.33
CA THR A 34 -2.10 24.75 -16.97
C THR A 34 -3.01 25.44 -15.95
N GLU A 35 -3.55 24.67 -15.01
CA GLU A 35 -4.31 25.20 -13.87
C GLU A 35 -3.81 24.54 -12.59
N LYS A 36 -3.39 25.34 -11.62
CA LYS A 36 -3.05 24.84 -10.29
C LYS A 36 -4.32 24.66 -9.49
N VAL A 37 -4.50 23.50 -8.89
CA VAL A 37 -5.52 23.30 -7.87
C VAL A 37 -4.98 23.90 -6.57
N LEU A 38 -5.42 25.12 -6.27
CA LEU A 38 -4.99 25.86 -5.08
C LEU A 38 -5.71 25.35 -3.82
N ASN A 39 -4.99 25.47 -2.69
CA ASN A 39 -5.42 25.26 -1.30
C ASN A 39 -5.42 23.81 -0.80
N GLY A 40 -4.36 23.42 -0.08
CA GLY A 40 -4.33 22.20 0.72
C GLY A 40 -2.99 22.00 1.41
N ASN A 41 -3.00 21.45 2.62
CA ASN A 41 -1.83 20.79 3.20
C ASN A 41 -1.84 19.36 2.64
N TRP A 42 -1.03 19.08 1.63
CA TRP A 42 -1.03 17.81 0.91
C TRP A 42 -0.05 16.86 1.58
N ASP A 43 -0.53 15.72 2.06
CA ASP A 43 0.34 14.67 2.60
C ASP A 43 0.67 13.59 1.56
N TYR A 44 0.61 13.99 0.28
CA TYR A 44 0.92 13.20 -0.91
C TYR A 44 1.36 14.10 -2.07
N TYR A 45 1.97 13.50 -3.08
CA TYR A 45 2.40 14.17 -4.31
C TYR A 45 2.16 13.27 -5.53
N ILE A 46 2.22 13.85 -6.73
CA ILE A 46 2.16 13.06 -7.96
C ILE A 46 3.56 12.60 -8.34
N GLU A 47 3.81 11.31 -8.16
CA GLU A 47 5.06 10.65 -8.52
C GLU A 47 5.18 10.50 -10.04
N ARG A 48 4.11 10.04 -10.70
CA ARG A 48 4.06 9.96 -12.17
C ARG A 48 2.65 9.95 -12.72
N VAL A 49 2.54 10.37 -13.98
CA VAL A 49 1.32 10.24 -14.79
C VAL A 49 1.58 9.20 -15.87
N ILE A 50 0.75 8.17 -15.92
CA ILE A 50 0.88 7.04 -16.84
C ILE A 50 -0.26 7.11 -17.85
N ASP A 51 0.09 7.30 -19.13
CA ASP A 51 -0.87 7.22 -20.22
C ASP A 51 -1.09 5.77 -20.62
N ALA A 52 -2.20 5.18 -20.17
CA ALA A 52 -2.59 3.79 -20.44
C ALA A 52 -3.77 3.70 -21.42
N ARG A 53 -4.03 4.78 -22.17
CA ARG A 53 -5.02 4.79 -23.25
C ARG A 53 -4.61 3.81 -24.36
N ALA A 54 -5.58 3.28 -25.09
CA ALA A 54 -5.32 2.32 -26.15
C ALA A 54 -4.43 2.95 -27.26
N PRO A 55 -3.42 2.22 -27.77
CA PRO A 55 -2.59 2.72 -28.87
C PRO A 55 -3.43 3.12 -30.09
N GLY A 56 -3.11 4.26 -30.70
CA GLY A 56 -3.83 4.77 -31.88
C GLY A 56 -5.21 5.37 -31.60
N GLN A 57 -5.63 5.49 -30.33
CA GLN A 57 -6.89 6.14 -29.99
C GLN A 57 -6.85 7.63 -30.37
N VAL A 58 -7.80 8.05 -31.22
CA VAL A 58 -7.97 9.47 -31.59
C VAL A 58 -8.35 10.28 -30.35
N PHE A 59 -7.55 11.32 -30.05
CA PHE A 59 -7.82 12.20 -28.91
C PHE A 59 -9.12 12.99 -29.09
N ALA A 60 -9.22 13.79 -30.15
CA ALA A 60 -10.41 14.59 -30.44
C ALA A 60 -10.97 14.32 -31.85
N THR A 61 -12.29 14.22 -31.95
CA THR A 61 -13.01 14.30 -33.22
C THR A 61 -13.92 15.53 -33.16
N LEU A 62 -13.61 16.53 -33.97
CA LEU A 62 -14.21 17.86 -33.91
C LEU A 62 -14.91 18.21 -35.22
N TRP A 63 -15.91 19.09 -35.15
CA TRP A 63 -16.64 19.58 -36.32
C TRP A 63 -16.23 20.99 -36.72
N TYR A 64 -16.23 21.26 -38.02
CA TYR A 64 -16.06 22.58 -38.63
C TYR A 64 -16.96 22.72 -39.86
N ARG A 65 -17.08 23.94 -40.37
CA ARG A 65 -17.76 24.26 -41.63
C ARG A 65 -16.71 24.56 -42.70
N ASP A 66 -16.75 23.85 -43.82
CA ASP A 66 -15.83 24.11 -44.94
C ASP A 66 -16.25 25.35 -45.77
N GLY A 67 -15.40 25.74 -46.73
CA GLY A 67 -15.66 26.91 -47.59
C GLY A 67 -16.92 26.80 -48.46
N SER A 68 -17.50 25.61 -48.60
CA SER A 68 -18.77 25.36 -49.30
C SER A 68 -19.98 25.36 -48.36
N GLY A 69 -19.77 25.62 -47.07
CA GLY A 69 -20.83 25.61 -46.06
C GLY A 69 -21.18 24.22 -45.52
N ASN A 70 -20.48 23.17 -45.96
CA ASN A 70 -20.74 21.80 -45.53
C ASN A 70 -20.09 21.52 -44.16
N MET A 71 -20.83 20.82 -43.31
CA MET A 71 -20.35 20.35 -42.02
C MET A 71 -19.43 19.15 -42.22
N LYS A 72 -18.17 19.27 -41.78
CA LYS A 72 -17.18 18.19 -41.82
C LYS A 72 -16.59 17.97 -40.44
N ASN A 73 -16.07 16.77 -40.19
CA ASN A 73 -15.29 16.49 -39.01
C ASN A 73 -13.81 16.27 -39.36
N TYR A 74 -12.96 16.43 -38.36
CA TYR A 74 -11.53 16.16 -38.42
C TYR A 74 -11.05 15.62 -37.09
N THR A 75 -9.90 14.94 -37.13
CA THR A 75 -9.22 14.51 -35.91
C THR A 75 -8.22 15.57 -35.47
N SER A 76 -8.10 15.77 -34.16
CA SER A 76 -7.13 16.70 -33.57
C SER A 76 -6.49 16.07 -32.34
N ASP A 77 -5.29 16.53 -32.02
CA ASP A 77 -4.62 16.27 -30.76
C ASP A 77 -4.37 17.58 -30.00
N LEU A 78 -3.81 17.48 -28.78
CA LEU A 78 -3.31 18.63 -28.04
C LEU A 78 -1.99 19.13 -28.62
N SER A 79 -1.73 20.42 -28.49
CA SER A 79 -0.41 20.99 -28.79
C SER A 79 0.67 20.27 -27.96
N GLY A 80 1.74 19.79 -28.61
CA GLY A 80 2.79 18.97 -27.99
C GLY A 80 2.43 17.49 -27.76
N GLY A 81 1.25 17.05 -28.22
CA GLY A 81 0.73 15.70 -28.10
C GLY A 81 0.00 15.45 -26.78
N SER A 82 -1.14 14.75 -26.81
CA SER A 82 -1.98 14.59 -25.62
C SER A 82 -1.28 13.89 -24.45
N LYS A 83 -0.39 12.92 -24.71
CA LYS A 83 0.40 12.27 -23.65
C LYS A 83 1.17 13.29 -22.80
N ASN A 84 1.90 14.20 -23.45
CA ASN A 84 2.75 15.17 -22.77
C ASN A 84 1.92 16.28 -22.11
N ALA A 85 0.92 16.80 -22.82
CA ALA A 85 0.08 17.87 -22.32
C ALA A 85 -0.75 17.43 -21.09
N LEU A 86 -1.34 16.22 -21.12
CA LEU A 86 -2.09 15.68 -19.98
C LEU A 86 -1.17 15.38 -18.79
N SER A 87 0.00 14.79 -19.05
CA SER A 87 1.00 14.52 -18.01
C SER A 87 1.46 15.81 -17.32
N SER A 88 1.77 16.84 -18.10
CA SER A 88 2.19 18.14 -17.57
C SER A 88 1.08 18.79 -16.73
N PHE A 89 -0.17 18.79 -17.23
CA PHE A 89 -1.31 19.33 -16.49
C PHE A 89 -1.52 18.62 -15.14
N LEU A 90 -1.51 17.29 -15.13
CA LEU A 90 -1.81 16.50 -13.94
C LEU A 90 -0.66 16.50 -12.92
N THR A 91 0.58 16.63 -13.38
CA THR A 91 1.77 16.73 -12.52
C THR A 91 1.91 18.13 -11.92
N ASP A 92 1.79 19.18 -12.75
CA ASP A 92 1.99 20.57 -12.33
C ASP A 92 0.73 21.20 -11.70
N GLY A 93 -0.39 20.49 -11.76
CA GLY A 93 -1.64 20.87 -11.12
C GLY A 93 -1.61 20.80 -9.59
N LEU A 94 -0.58 20.17 -8.99
CA LEU A 94 -0.39 20.03 -7.55
C LEU A 94 0.98 20.57 -7.09
N PRO A 95 1.11 21.10 -5.85
CA PRO A 95 2.41 21.49 -5.31
C PRO A 95 3.38 20.30 -5.24
N ARG A 96 4.65 20.51 -5.63
CA ARG A 96 5.70 19.49 -5.51
C ARG A 96 6.23 19.47 -4.08
N SER A 97 5.79 18.51 -3.28
CA SER A 97 6.42 18.15 -2.01
C SER A 97 6.66 16.65 -1.96
N THR A 98 7.92 16.21 -1.97
CA THR A 98 8.29 14.79 -1.96
C THR A 98 8.23 14.16 -0.57
N GLU A 99 7.79 14.90 0.46
CA GLU A 99 7.67 14.39 1.84
C GLU A 99 6.35 13.62 2.08
N GLY A 100 5.44 13.65 1.10
CA GLY A 100 4.15 12.97 1.15
C GLY A 100 4.16 11.56 0.55
N ARG A 101 2.99 10.91 0.54
CA ARG A 101 2.76 9.65 -0.18
C ARG A 101 2.92 9.81 -1.71
N PRO A 102 3.64 8.91 -2.39
CA PRO A 102 3.83 8.96 -3.83
C PRO A 102 2.61 8.42 -4.59
N LEU A 103 1.85 9.29 -5.26
CA LEU A 103 0.66 8.91 -6.01
C LEU A 103 0.92 8.88 -7.51
N ASN A 104 0.46 7.83 -8.18
CA ASN A 104 0.42 7.75 -9.64
C ASN A 104 -0.99 8.05 -10.16
N ILE A 105 -1.06 8.70 -11.31
CA ILE A 105 -2.31 8.92 -12.05
C ILE A 105 -2.22 8.13 -13.35
N ARG A 106 -3.03 7.07 -13.48
CA ARG A 106 -3.14 6.29 -14.70
C ARG A 106 -4.34 6.75 -15.53
N ILE A 107 -4.08 7.32 -16.71
CA ILE A 107 -5.11 7.73 -17.65
C ILE A 107 -5.57 6.51 -18.44
N LEU A 108 -6.80 6.07 -18.19
CA LEU A 108 -7.42 4.93 -18.88
C LEU A 108 -8.18 5.40 -20.12
N GLU A 109 -8.86 6.54 -20.02
CA GLU A 109 -9.56 7.17 -21.14
C GLU A 109 -9.40 8.69 -21.03
N CYS A 110 -9.11 9.36 -22.14
CA CYS A 110 -9.22 10.81 -22.25
C CYS A 110 -9.47 11.16 -23.72
N MET A 111 -10.69 11.60 -24.04
CA MET A 111 -11.10 11.85 -25.41
C MET A 111 -12.19 12.91 -25.53
N ILE A 112 -12.24 13.56 -26.69
CA ILE A 112 -13.26 14.54 -27.06
C ILE A 112 -13.99 14.02 -28.29
N ARG A 113 -15.33 13.97 -28.23
CA ARG A 113 -16.18 13.58 -29.36
C ARG A 113 -17.28 14.59 -29.54
N GLU A 114 -17.44 15.04 -30.76
CA GLU A 114 -18.49 15.96 -31.15
C GLU A 114 -19.45 15.33 -32.17
N SER A 115 -20.72 15.74 -32.11
CA SER A 115 -21.77 15.44 -33.08
C SER A 115 -22.35 16.72 -33.68
N ASN A 116 -22.78 16.63 -34.93
CA ASN A 116 -23.47 17.68 -35.64
C ASN A 116 -24.97 17.65 -35.29
N GLU A 117 -25.49 18.74 -34.74
CA GLU A 117 -26.92 18.91 -34.39
C GLU A 117 -27.64 19.86 -35.37
N GLY A 118 -27.06 20.09 -36.54
CA GLY A 118 -27.56 20.96 -37.61
C GLY A 118 -27.29 22.45 -37.37
N THR A 119 -27.80 22.99 -36.25
CA THR A 119 -27.66 24.41 -35.88
C THR A 119 -26.45 24.70 -35.00
N HIS A 120 -25.96 23.67 -34.31
CA HIS A 120 -24.85 23.75 -33.36
C HIS A 120 -24.08 22.43 -33.32
N VAL A 121 -22.99 22.43 -32.55
CA VAL A 121 -22.20 21.25 -32.26
C VAL A 121 -22.42 20.84 -30.81
N SER A 122 -22.71 19.55 -30.60
CA SER A 122 -22.74 18.95 -29.27
C SER A 122 -21.44 18.19 -29.04
N GLY A 123 -20.74 18.51 -27.97
CA GLY A 123 -19.46 17.93 -27.63
C GLY A 123 -19.49 17.19 -26.30
N ARG A 124 -18.63 16.18 -26.18
CA ARG A 124 -18.39 15.44 -24.94
C ARG A 124 -16.90 15.28 -24.72
N VAL A 125 -16.45 15.65 -23.53
CA VAL A 125 -15.16 15.26 -22.97
C VAL A 125 -15.39 14.07 -22.05
N THR A 126 -14.68 12.97 -22.29
CA THR A 126 -14.66 11.78 -21.45
C THR A 126 -13.29 11.64 -20.81
N LEU A 127 -13.25 11.47 -19.49
CA LEU A 127 -12.04 11.20 -18.72
C LEU A 127 -12.30 10.02 -17.78
N LYS A 128 -11.39 9.05 -17.79
CA LYS A 128 -11.30 7.98 -16.80
C LYS A 128 -9.86 7.88 -16.33
N VAL A 129 -9.64 8.08 -15.04
CA VAL A 129 -8.32 7.97 -14.40
C VAL A 129 -8.38 7.06 -13.19
N GLN A 130 -7.34 6.27 -12.99
CA GLN A 130 -7.11 5.46 -11.81
C GLN A 130 -5.99 6.09 -10.98
N PHE A 131 -6.24 6.27 -9.69
CA PHE A 131 -5.25 6.74 -8.73
C PHE A 131 -4.65 5.55 -8.01
N GLU A 132 -3.33 5.51 -7.95
CA GLU A 132 -2.56 4.38 -7.41
C GLU A 132 -1.50 4.91 -6.46
N LEU A 133 -1.24 4.22 -5.36
CA LEU A 133 -0.13 4.51 -4.47
C LEU A 133 1.11 3.75 -4.98
N GLU A 134 2.23 4.43 -5.15
CA GLU A 134 3.53 3.77 -5.39
C GLU A 134 4.00 3.13 -4.08
N LYS A 135 4.47 1.89 -4.19
CA LYS A 135 5.00 1.05 -3.12
C LYS A 135 6.33 0.45 -3.58
N ASP A 136 7.12 -0.04 -2.63
CA ASP A 136 8.42 -0.67 -2.94
C ASP A 136 8.28 -1.91 -3.86
N TRP A 137 7.11 -2.57 -3.83
CA TRP A 137 6.81 -3.76 -4.63
C TRP A 137 6.00 -3.46 -5.91
N GLY A 138 5.68 -2.20 -6.20
CA GLY A 138 4.91 -1.79 -7.38
C GLY A 138 3.80 -0.78 -7.08
N THR A 139 2.63 -0.96 -7.68
CA THR A 139 1.52 0.01 -7.57
C THR A 139 0.31 -0.61 -6.89
N GLN A 140 -0.23 0.07 -5.88
CA GLN A 140 -1.46 -0.30 -5.18
C GLN A 140 -2.62 0.60 -5.68
N PRO A 141 -3.62 0.06 -6.41
CA PRO A 141 -4.81 0.82 -6.78
C PRO A 141 -5.54 1.35 -5.53
N LEU A 142 -5.97 2.61 -5.58
CA LEU A 142 -6.71 3.27 -4.49
C LEU A 142 -8.17 3.54 -4.87
N THR A 143 -8.38 4.31 -5.94
CA THR A 143 -9.71 4.71 -6.39
C THR A 143 -9.70 5.09 -7.88
N THR A 144 -10.87 5.14 -8.49
CA THR A 144 -11.06 5.51 -9.89
C THR A 144 -12.00 6.70 -10.00
N TYR A 145 -11.67 7.64 -10.88
CA TYR A 145 -12.51 8.77 -11.24
C TYR A 145 -12.94 8.66 -12.69
N ASN A 146 -14.24 8.82 -12.93
CA ASN A 146 -14.83 8.82 -14.27
C ASN A 146 -15.74 10.04 -14.42
N MET A 147 -15.55 10.82 -15.47
CA MET A 147 -16.42 11.95 -15.78
C MET A 147 -16.66 12.10 -17.28
N ASN A 148 -17.92 12.35 -17.62
CA ASN A 148 -18.34 12.81 -18.94
C ASN A 148 -18.89 14.23 -18.81
N LEU A 149 -18.23 15.20 -19.44
CA LEU A 149 -18.71 16.58 -19.51
C LEU A 149 -19.24 16.87 -20.91
N LYS A 150 -20.51 17.23 -21.01
CA LYS A 150 -21.12 17.71 -22.26
C LYS A 150 -20.92 19.22 -22.37
N TYR A 151 -20.74 19.70 -23.60
CA TYR A 151 -20.78 21.12 -23.94
C TYR A 151 -21.49 21.32 -25.28
N THR A 152 -21.93 22.54 -25.53
CA THR A 152 -22.51 22.94 -26.81
C THR A 152 -21.76 24.18 -27.29
N ARG A 153 -21.50 24.26 -28.60
CA ARG A 153 -20.84 25.43 -29.19
C ARG A 153 -21.38 25.74 -30.58
N SER A 154 -21.17 26.98 -31.01
CA SER A 154 -21.29 27.35 -32.42
C SER A 154 -20.21 26.63 -33.23
N ILE A 155 -20.52 26.25 -34.47
CA ILE A 155 -19.56 25.60 -35.38
C ILE A 155 -18.31 26.47 -35.63
N HIS A 156 -18.45 27.79 -35.55
CA HIS A 156 -17.38 28.76 -35.82
C HIS A 156 -16.51 29.07 -34.61
N ASN A 157 -16.88 28.64 -33.40
CA ASN A 157 -16.16 28.96 -32.17
C ASN A 157 -15.66 27.65 -31.53
N LEU A 158 -14.33 27.52 -31.33
CA LEU A 158 -13.66 26.37 -30.69
C LEU A 158 -13.29 26.62 -29.21
N GLU A 159 -13.50 27.82 -28.69
CA GLU A 159 -13.06 28.28 -27.35
C GLU A 159 -13.69 27.50 -26.20
N TYR A 160 -14.74 26.72 -26.44
CA TYR A 160 -15.42 25.91 -25.42
C TYR A 160 -14.73 24.56 -25.16
N ILE A 161 -13.89 24.09 -26.09
CA ILE A 161 -13.30 22.75 -26.05
C ILE A 161 -12.23 22.66 -24.95
N GLU A 162 -11.28 23.60 -24.94
CA GLU A 162 -10.19 23.64 -23.96
C GLU A 162 -10.70 23.83 -22.52
N PRO A 163 -11.60 24.79 -22.23
CA PRO A 163 -12.12 24.96 -20.87
C PRO A 163 -12.91 23.74 -20.38
N ALA A 164 -13.63 23.05 -21.28
CA ALA A 164 -14.31 21.81 -20.92
C ALA A 164 -13.31 20.70 -20.53
N LEU A 165 -12.24 20.52 -21.31
CA LEU A 165 -11.17 19.57 -21.00
C LEU A 165 -10.47 19.92 -19.67
N ARG A 166 -10.04 21.17 -19.53
CA ARG A 166 -9.39 21.68 -18.33
C ARG A 166 -10.26 21.50 -17.08
N LYS A 167 -11.57 21.77 -17.19
CA LYS A 167 -12.52 21.56 -16.09
C LYS A 167 -12.60 20.10 -15.67
N VAL A 168 -12.62 19.16 -16.61
CA VAL A 168 -12.68 17.71 -16.31
C VAL A 168 -11.40 17.23 -15.61
N LEU A 169 -10.23 17.66 -16.08
CA LEU A 169 -8.94 17.33 -15.44
C LEU A 169 -8.79 17.99 -14.06
N GLY A 170 -9.16 19.27 -13.93
CA GLY A 170 -9.16 19.96 -12.64
C GLY A 170 -10.12 19.31 -11.63
N ASN A 171 -11.27 18.81 -12.10
CA ASN A 171 -12.19 18.03 -11.26
C ASN A 171 -11.57 16.71 -10.78
N SER A 172 -10.79 16.00 -11.61
CA SER A 172 -10.13 14.77 -11.16
C SER A 172 -9.10 15.03 -10.06
N LEU A 173 -8.34 16.13 -10.16
CA LEU A 173 -7.39 16.54 -9.12
C LEU A 173 -8.09 16.96 -7.81
N ARG A 174 -9.20 17.70 -7.90
CA ARG A 174 -10.05 18.02 -6.73
C ARG A 174 -10.66 16.76 -6.10
N TYR A 175 -11.09 15.82 -6.93
CA TYR A 175 -11.64 14.56 -6.46
C TYR A 175 -10.63 13.79 -5.60
N ILE A 176 -9.41 13.58 -6.10
CA ILE A 176 -8.40 12.84 -5.34
C ILE A 176 -7.97 13.59 -4.08
N HIS A 177 -7.92 14.92 -4.10
CA HIS A 177 -7.68 15.71 -2.89
C HIS A 177 -8.71 15.41 -1.80
N ASN A 178 -10.00 15.48 -2.15
CA ASN A 178 -11.09 15.24 -1.21
C ASN A 178 -11.09 13.79 -0.72
N TRP A 179 -10.80 12.84 -1.61
CA TRP A 179 -10.67 11.42 -1.26
C TRP A 179 -9.52 11.20 -0.28
N MET A 180 -8.32 11.72 -0.56
CA MET A 180 -7.16 11.62 0.34
C MET A 180 -7.42 12.29 1.70
N LYS A 181 -8.06 13.45 1.72
CA LYS A 181 -8.43 14.13 2.98
C LYS A 181 -9.36 13.27 3.83
N LYS A 182 -10.29 12.54 3.20
CA LYS A 182 -11.23 11.66 3.90
C LYS A 182 -10.57 10.36 4.36
N GLU A 183 -9.71 9.77 3.53
CA GLU A 183 -9.25 8.39 3.70
C GLU A 183 -7.86 8.28 4.36
N SER A 184 -7.03 9.32 4.32
CA SER A 184 -5.62 9.30 4.78
C SER A 184 -5.41 8.86 6.23
N ALA A 185 -6.42 9.05 7.09
CA ALA A 185 -6.35 8.71 8.51
C ALA A 185 -6.92 7.32 8.84
N THR A 186 -7.76 6.74 7.97
CA THR A 186 -8.59 5.56 8.27
C THR A 186 -8.52 4.45 7.23
N ASN A 187 -7.92 4.69 6.06
CA ASN A 187 -7.71 3.67 5.05
C ASN A 187 -6.34 2.99 5.26
N ILE A 188 -6.37 1.68 5.53
CA ILE A 188 -5.18 0.88 5.82
C ILE A 188 -4.16 0.88 4.67
N LEU A 189 -4.61 1.01 3.42
CA LEU A 189 -3.73 1.08 2.25
C LEU A 189 -2.87 2.35 2.26
N LEU A 190 -3.31 3.40 2.97
CA LEU A 190 -2.62 4.68 3.11
C LEU A 190 -1.83 4.77 4.43
N ALA A 191 -1.70 3.69 5.20
CA ALA A 191 -0.91 3.73 6.42
C ALA A 191 0.54 4.17 6.12
N LYS A 192 1.04 5.15 6.89
CA LYS A 192 2.40 5.69 6.76
C LYS A 192 3.45 4.81 7.44
N GLY A 193 3.00 3.93 8.31
CA GLY A 193 3.85 3.08 9.13
C GLY A 193 3.03 2.32 10.15
N LEU A 194 3.73 1.70 11.08
CA LEU A 194 3.14 0.93 12.17
C LEU A 194 3.76 1.31 13.50
N LYS A 195 2.98 1.10 14.56
CA LYS A 195 3.44 1.18 15.94
C LYS A 195 3.12 -0.15 16.62
N LEU A 196 4.16 -0.85 17.07
CA LEU A 196 4.01 -2.08 17.82
C LEU A 196 3.80 -1.78 19.31
N SER A 197 3.04 -2.63 19.96
CA SER A 197 2.96 -2.73 21.41
C SER A 197 2.76 -4.18 21.82
N PHE A 198 3.26 -4.54 23.00
CA PHE A 198 3.16 -5.89 23.54
C PHE A 198 2.49 -5.85 24.91
N ARG A 199 1.70 -6.87 25.21
CA ARG A 199 1.25 -7.16 26.57
C ARG A 199 1.18 -8.66 26.79
N ASN A 200 1.32 -9.08 28.05
CA ASN A 200 1.09 -10.47 28.43
C ASN A 200 -0.39 -10.69 28.76
N TYR A 201 -0.93 -11.82 28.33
CA TYR A 201 -2.25 -12.28 28.74
C TYR A 201 -2.20 -12.78 30.19
N ASN A 202 -3.15 -12.36 31.01
CA ASN A 202 -3.15 -12.64 32.45
C ASN A 202 -4.55 -12.96 33.01
N GLU A 203 -5.52 -13.27 32.15
CA GLU A 203 -6.87 -13.60 32.60
C GLU A 203 -6.92 -15.01 33.20
N GLN A 204 -7.91 -15.24 34.07
CA GLN A 204 -8.12 -16.54 34.68
C GLN A 204 -8.84 -17.47 33.71
N ASP A 205 -8.41 -18.72 33.69
CA ASP A 205 -9.03 -19.78 32.91
C ASP A 205 -9.11 -21.06 33.75
N ALA A 206 -10.22 -21.79 33.59
CA ALA A 206 -10.48 -22.99 34.38
C ALA A 206 -9.44 -24.08 34.12
N ASP A 207 -9.05 -24.26 32.85
CA ASP A 207 -8.18 -25.32 32.39
C ASP A 207 -6.77 -24.84 32.02
N THR A 208 -6.56 -23.53 31.92
CA THR A 208 -5.29 -22.95 31.49
C THR A 208 -4.64 -22.16 32.61
N VAL A 209 -3.34 -22.38 32.77
CA VAL A 209 -2.47 -21.56 33.62
C VAL A 209 -1.65 -20.66 32.72
N TYR A 210 -1.89 -19.36 32.79
CA TYR A 210 -1.03 -18.37 32.15
C TYR A 210 0.17 -18.01 33.02
N TYR A 211 1.32 -17.80 32.39
CA TYR A 211 2.58 -17.53 33.07
C TYR A 211 2.55 -16.19 33.79
N GLN A 212 2.89 -16.18 35.06
CA GLN A 212 2.98 -14.98 35.87
C GLN A 212 4.21 -15.07 36.77
N LYS A 213 5.03 -14.01 36.81
CA LYS A 213 6.29 -13.98 37.58
C LYS A 213 6.11 -14.34 39.07
N GLY A 214 4.94 -14.04 39.64
CA GLY A 214 4.64 -14.30 41.05
C GLY A 214 3.88 -15.60 41.32
N ARG A 215 3.55 -16.40 40.30
CA ARG A 215 2.78 -17.64 40.46
C ARG A 215 3.57 -18.84 39.96
N SER A 216 4.20 -19.54 40.89
CA SER A 216 4.76 -20.87 40.62
C SER A 216 3.66 -21.89 40.37
N LEU A 217 3.96 -22.90 39.55
CA LEU A 217 3.11 -24.06 39.37
C LEU A 217 2.92 -24.81 40.69
N SER A 218 1.78 -25.47 40.79
CA SER A 218 1.44 -26.39 41.87
C SER A 218 1.00 -27.73 41.29
N PHE A 219 1.08 -28.81 42.05
CA PHE A 219 0.54 -30.10 41.59
C PHE A 219 -0.98 -30.08 41.34
N ASN A 220 -1.72 -29.08 41.81
CA ASN A 220 -3.15 -28.90 41.51
C ASN A 220 -3.38 -28.42 40.06
N ASP A 221 -2.33 -27.93 39.40
CA ASP A 221 -2.36 -27.56 37.98
C ASP A 221 -2.19 -28.78 37.06
N PHE A 222 -1.92 -29.98 37.59
CA PHE A 222 -1.73 -31.21 36.81
C PHE A 222 -2.96 -32.11 36.97
N GLN A 223 -3.96 -31.91 36.11
CA GLN A 223 -5.28 -32.51 36.25
C GLN A 223 -5.49 -33.73 35.33
N ALA A 224 -4.59 -33.96 34.38
CA ALA A 224 -4.66 -35.12 33.51
C ALA A 224 -4.29 -36.41 34.27
N LYS A 225 -4.85 -37.54 33.83
CA LYS A 225 -4.50 -38.86 34.38
C LYS A 225 -3.16 -39.33 33.82
N PRO A 226 -2.22 -39.82 34.65
CA PRO A 226 -0.97 -40.40 34.17
C PRO A 226 -1.21 -41.57 33.19
N PRO A 227 -0.49 -41.64 32.06
CA PRO A 227 -0.54 -42.79 31.15
C PRO A 227 -0.11 -44.09 31.84
N GLN A 228 -0.74 -45.22 31.50
CA GLN A 228 -0.49 -46.51 32.19
C GLN A 228 0.94 -47.07 31.99
N ASN A 229 1.58 -46.78 30.85
CA ASN A 229 2.87 -47.37 30.46
C ASN A 229 3.97 -46.32 30.26
N THR A 230 3.96 -45.25 31.05
CA THR A 230 4.99 -44.21 30.98
C THR A 230 6.17 -44.52 31.91
N ARG A 231 7.39 -44.25 31.45
CA ARG A 231 8.60 -44.26 32.29
C ARG A 231 8.83 -42.95 33.04
N PHE A 232 8.04 -41.92 32.72
CA PHE A 232 8.15 -40.58 33.28
C PHE A 232 7.27 -40.43 34.53
N GLN A 233 7.63 -39.46 35.36
CA GLN A 233 7.03 -39.27 36.68
C GLN A 233 5.97 -38.17 36.71
N ALA A 234 6.14 -37.18 35.84
CA ALA A 234 5.20 -36.13 35.53
C ALA A 234 5.42 -35.70 34.07
N ALA A 235 4.48 -34.95 33.52
CA ALA A 235 4.66 -34.21 32.29
C ALA A 235 3.79 -32.96 32.32
N ILE A 236 4.40 -31.81 32.08
CA ILE A 236 3.72 -30.57 31.77
C ILE A 236 3.45 -30.45 30.26
N PHE A 237 2.35 -29.79 29.91
CA PHE A 237 2.03 -29.40 28.54
C PHE A 237 2.03 -27.88 28.36
N PRO A 238 3.21 -27.23 28.33
CA PRO A 238 3.35 -25.80 28.19
C PRO A 238 3.51 -25.40 26.72
N SER A 239 3.04 -24.21 26.36
CA SER A 239 3.21 -23.63 25.04
C SER A 239 3.08 -22.12 25.10
N PHE A 240 3.38 -21.45 24.00
CA PHE A 240 3.00 -20.05 23.83
C PHE A 240 2.26 -19.82 22.51
N GLY A 241 1.44 -18.78 22.53
CA GLY A 241 0.74 -18.24 21.37
C GLY A 241 0.63 -16.74 21.49
N TYR A 242 -0.02 -16.11 20.52
CA TYR A 242 -0.33 -14.69 20.59
C TYR A 242 -1.66 -14.37 19.91
N ASP A 243 -2.34 -13.34 20.40
CA ASP A 243 -3.36 -12.65 19.61
C ASP A 243 -2.75 -11.39 19.01
N MET A 244 -3.17 -11.04 17.80
CA MET A 244 -2.82 -9.77 17.16
C MET A 244 -4.07 -8.93 16.99
N GLN A 245 -4.07 -7.75 17.59
CA GLN A 245 -5.10 -6.75 17.41
C GLN A 245 -4.52 -5.59 16.61
N ARG A 246 -5.28 -5.07 15.65
CA ARG A 246 -4.87 -3.96 14.79
C ARG A 246 -5.94 -2.87 14.75
N GLU A 247 -5.49 -1.64 14.88
CA GLU A 247 -6.32 -0.45 14.72
C GLU A 247 -5.55 0.58 13.89
N LEU A 248 -6.22 1.25 12.96
CA LEU A 248 -5.61 2.38 12.27
C LEU A 248 -5.97 3.68 12.99
N LYS A 249 -4.96 4.37 13.50
CA LYS A 249 -5.14 5.61 14.26
C LYS A 249 -4.07 6.61 13.90
N GLY A 250 -4.50 7.79 13.45
CA GLY A 250 -3.59 8.87 13.03
C GLY A 250 -2.72 8.51 11.83
N GLY A 251 -3.20 7.63 10.93
CA GLY A 251 -2.44 7.18 9.76
C GLY A 251 -1.34 6.15 10.06
N LEU A 252 -1.28 5.63 11.28
CA LEU A 252 -0.38 4.53 11.68
C LEU A 252 -1.20 3.29 12.06
N ILE A 253 -0.76 2.11 11.61
CA ILE A 253 -1.33 0.84 12.08
C ILE A 253 -0.78 0.57 13.48
N GLN A 254 -1.62 0.67 14.48
CA GLN A 254 -1.29 0.26 15.85
C GLN A 254 -1.54 -1.23 15.97
N VAL A 255 -0.45 -1.99 16.16
CA VAL A 255 -0.49 -3.44 16.32
C VAL A 255 -0.21 -3.75 17.78
N GLN A 256 -1.18 -4.35 18.45
CA GLN A 256 -1.01 -4.90 19.79
C GLN A 256 -0.87 -6.41 19.69
N ILE A 257 0.28 -6.92 20.14
CA ILE A 257 0.53 -8.35 20.28
C ILE A 257 0.28 -8.73 21.73
N VAL A 258 -0.68 -9.63 21.95
CA VAL A 258 -1.03 -10.15 23.26
C VAL A 258 -0.40 -11.53 23.40
N LEU A 259 0.74 -11.61 24.08
CA LEU A 259 1.49 -12.85 24.28
C LEU A 259 0.80 -13.73 25.34
N LYS A 260 0.58 -14.99 24.99
CA LYS A 260 0.00 -16.02 25.84
C LYS A 260 1.05 -17.08 26.08
N VAL A 261 1.69 -17.07 27.24
CA VAL A 261 2.52 -18.19 27.70
C VAL A 261 1.70 -18.99 28.68
N TYR A 262 1.48 -20.28 28.42
CA TYR A 262 0.52 -21.05 29.17
C TYR A 262 0.90 -22.52 29.33
N MET A 263 0.26 -23.20 30.29
CA MET A 263 0.17 -24.66 30.34
C MET A 263 -1.29 -25.10 30.49
N ILE A 264 -1.61 -26.26 29.92
CA ILE A 264 -2.98 -26.82 29.95
C ILE A 264 -3.06 -27.86 31.08
N LYS A 265 -3.95 -27.63 32.05
CA LYS A 265 -4.11 -28.47 33.23
C LYS A 265 -4.64 -29.85 32.88
N SER A 266 -5.65 -29.94 32.02
CA SER A 266 -6.25 -31.19 31.53
C SER A 266 -5.34 -32.02 30.62
N ALA A 267 -4.20 -31.47 30.18
CA ALA A 267 -3.18 -32.17 29.40
C ALA A 267 -1.91 -32.50 30.21
N SER A 268 -1.75 -31.89 31.39
CA SER A 268 -0.58 -32.05 32.25
C SER A 268 -0.88 -33.02 33.41
N TRP A 269 0.01 -33.97 33.69
CA TRP A 269 -0.20 -35.00 34.72
C TRP A 269 1.04 -35.17 35.61
N ALA A 270 0.82 -35.64 36.84
CA ALA A 270 1.88 -36.03 37.76
C ALA A 270 1.42 -37.22 38.62
N PHE A 271 2.31 -38.19 38.89
CA PHE A 271 1.98 -39.28 39.81
C PHE A 271 1.85 -38.78 41.26
N PRO A 272 0.82 -39.21 42.02
CA PRO A 272 0.62 -38.77 43.40
C PRO A 272 1.81 -39.01 44.33
N MET A 273 2.56 -40.09 44.11
CA MET A 273 3.71 -40.49 44.94
C MET A 273 4.96 -39.62 44.70
N ILE A 274 4.96 -38.74 43.70
CA ILE A 274 6.14 -38.01 43.22
C ILE A 274 6.03 -36.51 43.50
N LYS A 275 5.12 -36.13 44.41
CA LYS A 275 4.90 -34.75 44.82
C LYS A 275 6.07 -34.22 45.67
N SER A 276 7.22 -33.98 45.04
CA SER A 276 8.38 -33.33 45.64
C SER A 276 8.56 -31.93 45.06
N THR A 277 9.17 -31.04 45.83
CA THR A 277 9.53 -29.69 45.36
C THR A 277 10.52 -29.75 44.19
N TYR A 278 11.41 -30.75 44.17
CA TYR A 278 12.40 -30.93 43.10
C TYR A 278 11.75 -31.33 41.76
N SER A 279 10.84 -32.30 41.77
CA SER A 279 10.12 -32.72 40.55
C SER A 279 9.20 -31.61 40.04
N LEU A 280 8.50 -30.89 40.93
CA LEU A 280 7.70 -29.74 40.53
C LEU A 280 8.57 -28.63 39.91
N ASN A 281 9.77 -28.41 40.45
CA ASN A 281 10.71 -27.46 39.88
C ASN A 281 11.15 -27.88 38.46
N HIS A 282 11.30 -29.17 38.18
CA HIS A 282 11.60 -29.63 36.81
C HIS A 282 10.53 -29.19 35.81
N GLU A 283 9.26 -29.41 36.15
CA GLU A 283 8.12 -29.00 35.31
C GLU A 283 7.98 -27.46 35.23
N GLN A 284 8.27 -26.75 36.33
CA GLN A 284 8.31 -25.29 36.35
C GLN A 284 9.34 -24.75 35.35
N ARG A 285 10.54 -25.35 35.28
CA ARG A 285 11.58 -24.92 34.34
C ARG A 285 11.19 -25.13 32.89
N HIS A 286 10.43 -26.16 32.54
CA HIS A 286 9.82 -26.27 31.20
C HIS A 286 8.93 -25.07 30.90
N PHE A 287 8.09 -24.66 31.86
CA PHE A 287 7.24 -23.47 31.69
C PHE A 287 8.06 -22.17 31.55
N ASP A 288 9.15 -22.05 32.30
CA ASP A 288 10.08 -20.91 32.22
C ASP A 288 10.85 -20.86 30.90
N LEU A 289 11.19 -22.01 30.31
CA LEU A 289 11.77 -22.07 28.96
C LEU A 289 10.80 -21.54 27.92
N VAL A 290 9.51 -21.88 28.00
CA VAL A 290 8.50 -21.33 27.11
C VAL A 290 8.39 -19.80 27.27
N LYS A 291 8.44 -19.30 28.52
CA LYS A 291 8.49 -17.84 28.77
C LYS A 291 9.71 -17.20 28.10
N LEU A 292 10.89 -17.79 28.26
CA LEU A 292 12.12 -17.30 27.64
C LEU A 292 11.99 -17.20 26.11
N ILE A 293 11.36 -18.20 25.48
CA ILE A 293 11.10 -18.16 24.03
C ILE A 293 10.13 -17.04 23.66
N SER A 294 9.06 -16.82 24.42
CA SER A 294 8.15 -15.69 24.13
C SER A 294 8.85 -14.32 24.20
N GLU A 295 9.82 -14.17 25.11
CA GLU A 295 10.63 -12.95 25.21
C GLU A 295 11.60 -12.84 24.01
N ARG A 296 12.12 -13.99 23.51
CA ARG A 296 12.95 -14.04 22.29
C ARG A 296 12.16 -13.63 21.07
N PHE A 297 10.95 -14.16 20.94
CA PHE A 297 9.99 -13.76 19.90
C PHE A 297 9.72 -12.26 19.94
N GLN A 298 9.36 -11.71 21.11
CA GLN A 298 9.12 -10.26 21.25
C GLN A 298 10.34 -9.42 20.81
N ALA A 299 11.53 -9.75 21.32
CA ALA A 299 12.75 -9.02 20.97
C ALA A 299 13.07 -9.12 19.47
N LYS A 300 12.83 -10.28 18.87
CA LYS A 300 13.02 -10.51 17.44
C LYS A 300 12.09 -9.63 16.62
N ILE A 301 10.79 -9.62 16.92
CA ILE A 301 9.82 -8.74 16.25
C ILE A 301 10.20 -7.25 16.39
N LEU A 302 10.66 -6.81 17.55
CA LEU A 302 11.10 -5.43 17.77
C LEU A 302 12.35 -5.06 16.95
N SER A 303 13.17 -6.04 16.56
CA SER A 303 14.35 -5.83 15.72
C SER A 303 14.06 -5.88 14.21
N GLU A 304 12.89 -6.38 13.81
CA GLU A 304 12.52 -6.54 12.41
C GLU A 304 12.10 -5.22 11.75
N LYS A 305 12.41 -5.10 10.46
CA LYS A 305 11.93 -3.97 9.63
C LYS A 305 10.52 -4.25 9.14
N LEU A 306 9.55 -4.03 10.01
CA LEU A 306 8.14 -4.15 9.66
C LEU A 306 7.66 -2.93 8.87
N ASN A 307 6.75 -3.14 7.92
CA ASN A 307 5.98 -2.08 7.27
C ASN A 307 4.49 -2.48 7.16
N PRO A 308 3.58 -1.54 6.82
CA PRO A 308 2.16 -1.82 6.70
C PRO A 308 1.78 -2.97 5.75
N ASP A 309 2.63 -3.29 4.78
CA ASP A 309 2.33 -4.25 3.73
C ASP A 309 2.80 -5.67 4.09
N ASN A 310 3.75 -5.83 5.03
CA ASN A 310 4.40 -7.13 5.30
C ASN A 310 4.36 -7.60 6.76
N TYR A 311 3.93 -6.75 7.70
CA TYR A 311 4.12 -7.01 9.13
C TYR A 311 3.48 -8.33 9.60
N GLU A 312 2.29 -8.68 9.10
CA GLU A 312 1.60 -9.93 9.49
C GLU A 312 2.39 -11.17 9.09
N GLY A 313 2.95 -11.16 7.87
CA GLY A 313 3.75 -12.27 7.35
C GLY A 313 5.02 -12.47 8.16
N ILE A 314 5.74 -11.38 8.46
CA ILE A 314 6.97 -11.44 9.27
C ILE A 314 6.66 -11.92 10.69
N ILE A 315 5.64 -11.35 11.34
CA ILE A 315 5.28 -11.76 12.71
C ILE A 315 4.92 -13.24 12.77
N ASN A 316 4.15 -13.74 11.81
CA ASN A 316 3.76 -15.15 11.78
C ASN A 316 4.95 -16.08 11.47
N PHE A 317 5.85 -15.66 10.57
CA PHE A 317 7.08 -16.40 10.29
C PHE A 317 7.95 -16.55 11.55
N GLU A 318 8.22 -15.43 12.24
CA GLU A 318 9.03 -15.43 13.45
C GLU A 318 8.38 -16.18 14.61
N TYR A 319 7.05 -16.22 14.66
CA TYR A 319 6.32 -17.06 15.60
C TYR A 319 6.58 -18.55 15.34
N LEU A 320 6.51 -19.00 14.08
CA LEU A 320 6.78 -20.39 13.72
C LEU A 320 8.23 -20.79 14.00
N GLU A 321 9.20 -19.90 13.74
CA GLU A 321 10.60 -20.12 14.09
C GLU A 321 10.77 -20.24 15.62
N SER A 322 10.17 -19.32 16.38
CA SER A 322 10.21 -19.34 17.84
C SER A 322 9.53 -20.61 18.41
N TYR A 323 8.43 -21.07 17.80
CA TYR A 323 7.77 -22.32 18.18
C TYR A 323 8.66 -23.55 17.93
N ARG A 324 9.41 -23.58 16.82
CA ARG A 324 10.40 -24.64 16.56
C ARG A 324 11.55 -24.58 17.57
N GLU A 325 12.04 -23.39 17.88
CA GLU A 325 13.07 -23.18 18.90
C GLU A 325 12.62 -23.68 20.28
N MET A 326 11.39 -23.36 20.69
CA MET A 326 10.77 -23.82 21.93
C MET A 326 10.83 -25.35 22.06
N ASN A 327 10.38 -26.06 21.03
CA ASN A 327 10.36 -27.53 21.06
C ASN A 327 11.77 -28.12 21.15
N ARG A 328 12.74 -27.55 20.40
CA ARG A 328 14.15 -27.98 20.47
C ARG A 328 14.74 -27.72 21.85
N LEU A 329 14.45 -26.57 22.46
CA LEU A 329 15.00 -26.19 23.76
C LEU A 329 14.45 -27.04 24.91
N GLN A 330 13.14 -27.31 24.90
CA GLN A 330 12.51 -28.22 25.86
C GLN A 330 13.07 -29.65 25.72
N GLN A 331 13.19 -30.16 24.49
CA GLN A 331 13.78 -31.48 24.24
C GLN A 331 15.24 -31.56 24.71
N LYS A 332 16.03 -30.50 24.47
CA LYS A 332 17.41 -30.43 24.95
C LYS A 332 17.50 -30.46 26.47
N TYR A 333 16.63 -29.70 27.15
CA TYR A 333 16.56 -29.68 28.60
C TYR A 333 16.23 -31.07 29.17
N ASP A 334 15.23 -31.77 28.60
CA ASP A 334 14.90 -33.15 28.98
C ASP A 334 16.07 -34.11 28.78
N GLN A 335 16.75 -34.04 27.62
CA GLN A 335 17.88 -34.91 27.31
C GLN A 335 19.06 -34.70 28.28
N GLU A 336 19.45 -33.45 28.52
CA GLU A 336 20.62 -33.14 29.35
C GLU A 336 20.38 -33.37 30.84
N THR A 337 19.15 -33.18 31.32
CA THR A 337 18.78 -33.49 32.70
C THR A 337 18.40 -34.95 32.91
N ASN A 338 18.38 -35.77 31.86
CA ASN A 338 17.85 -37.13 31.87
C ASN A 338 16.43 -37.15 32.47
N HIS A 339 15.54 -36.31 31.94
CA HIS A 339 14.16 -36.12 32.40
C HIS A 339 14.09 -35.81 33.91
N GLY A 340 14.95 -34.91 34.38
CA GLY A 340 15.03 -34.50 35.77
C GLY A 340 15.78 -35.45 36.71
N ILE A 341 16.35 -36.56 36.23
CA ILE A 341 17.15 -37.48 37.08
C ILE A 341 18.51 -36.87 37.46
N ASN A 342 19.13 -36.13 36.55
CA ASN A 342 20.44 -35.50 36.76
C ASN A 342 20.30 -34.12 37.43
N LYS A 343 20.38 -34.11 38.77
CA LYS A 343 20.27 -32.91 39.61
C LYS A 343 21.30 -31.83 39.25
N SER A 344 22.56 -32.21 39.05
CA SER A 344 23.63 -31.26 38.72
C SER A 344 23.33 -30.50 37.43
N LYS A 345 22.85 -31.23 36.40
CA LYS A 345 22.47 -30.61 35.13
C LYS A 345 21.23 -29.74 35.26
N GLN A 346 20.23 -30.18 36.01
CA GLN A 346 19.06 -29.34 36.27
C GLN A 346 19.45 -28.04 36.99
N ASP A 347 20.37 -28.08 37.95
CA ASP A 347 20.85 -26.88 38.65
C ASP A 347 21.63 -25.92 37.74
N GLU A 348 22.41 -26.44 36.79
CA GLU A 348 23.03 -25.63 35.73
C GLU A 348 21.96 -24.93 34.87
N TRP A 349 20.94 -25.65 34.44
CA TRP A 349 19.81 -25.10 33.68
C TRP A 349 19.01 -24.09 34.50
N ASN A 350 18.76 -24.35 35.78
CA ASN A 350 18.06 -23.41 36.67
C ASN A 350 18.77 -22.05 36.66
N ARG A 351 20.08 -22.03 36.95
CA ARG A 351 20.89 -20.81 36.96
C ARG A 351 20.89 -20.12 35.60
N TRP A 352 20.97 -20.88 34.51
CA TRP A 352 20.95 -20.32 33.17
C TRP A 352 19.60 -19.68 32.85
N ILE A 353 18.48 -20.37 33.09
CA ILE A 353 17.12 -19.86 32.89
C ILE A 353 16.89 -18.58 33.69
N ASP A 354 17.25 -18.59 34.97
CA ASP A 354 17.10 -17.43 35.86
C ASP A 354 17.92 -16.24 35.35
N ALA A 355 19.17 -16.47 34.91
CA ALA A 355 20.00 -15.41 34.33
C ALA A 355 19.38 -14.83 33.05
N GLN A 356 18.85 -15.68 32.16
CA GLN A 356 18.23 -15.24 30.91
C GLN A 356 16.94 -14.43 31.15
N LEU A 357 16.08 -14.87 32.06
CA LEU A 357 14.84 -14.18 32.38
C LEU A 357 15.09 -12.87 33.15
N ASN A 358 16.09 -12.83 34.03
CA ASN A 358 16.46 -11.61 34.76
C ASN A 358 17.11 -10.54 33.85
N ALA A 359 18.02 -10.94 32.96
CA ALA A 359 18.66 -9.99 32.04
C ALA A 359 17.65 -9.26 31.14
N ARG A 360 16.55 -9.93 30.76
CA ARG A 360 15.52 -9.37 29.89
C ARG A 360 14.51 -8.49 30.63
N LEU A 361 14.33 -8.70 31.94
CA LEU A 361 13.53 -7.80 32.78
C LEU A 361 14.18 -6.41 32.90
N ILE A 362 15.51 -6.33 32.84
CA ILE A 362 16.25 -5.05 32.90
C ILE A 362 16.18 -4.31 31.55
N ALA A 363 16.16 -5.05 30.44
CA ALA A 363 16.08 -4.46 29.09
C ALA A 363 14.66 -4.00 28.68
N GLY A 364 13.62 -4.34 29.44
CA GLY A 364 12.22 -4.00 29.16
C GLY A 364 11.64 -2.87 30.04
N THR A 365 12.49 -2.18 30.82
CA THR A 365 12.10 -1.10 31.75
C THR A 365 12.44 0.32 31.28
N ASP A 366 12.82 0.50 30.00
CA ASP A 366 13.09 1.82 29.41
C ASP A 366 11.93 2.35 28.56
#